data_AF-A0A8I0U774-F1
#
_entry.id   AF-A0A8I0U774-F1
#
_cell.length_a   1.000
_cell.length_b   1.000
_cell.length_c   1.000
_cell.angle_alpha   90.00
_cell.angle_beta   90.00
_cell.angle_gamma   90.00
#
_symmetry.space_group_name_H-M   'P 1'
#
loop_
_entity.id
_entity.type
_entity.pdbx_description
1 polymer ?
#
loop_
_entity_poly.entity_id
_entity_poly.type
_entity_poly.pdbx_seq_one_letter_code
_entity_poly.pdbx_strand_id
1 'polypeptide(L)'
;SAASATSDALKSNRMALYGQGAETYAVARTLGTPVMASVKQYSSFESQLRDISVTGDLDAKQEQAIGIAIRQASLKVNQLQESLLDGVGQLVADGMAPEQAAKFADLLGKTATATKADMTDLAKMTYAFSDALRITDAKELEQAFGMAATGAKLGSFELRDMAKALPGLTKAFAARGIYGKDAVTQIATTAFVKSALAALVA
;
A
#
# COMPACT_ATOMS: atom_id res chain seq x y z
N SER A 1 -6.66 66.42 25.95
CA SER A 1 -5.84 66.02 27.11
C SER A 1 -4.77 65.05 26.63
N ALA A 2 -3.53 65.12 27.15
CA ALA A 2 -2.42 64.25 26.72
C ALA A 2 -2.77 62.75 26.80
N ALA A 3 -3.67 62.36 27.70
CA ALA A 3 -4.18 61.00 27.86
C ALA A 3 -4.92 60.45 26.61
N SER A 4 -5.63 61.27 25.83
CA SER A 4 -6.33 60.80 24.63
C SER A 4 -5.35 60.49 23.50
N ALA A 5 -4.34 61.34 23.29
CA ALA A 5 -3.29 61.14 22.29
C ALA A 5 -2.44 59.89 22.58
N THR A 6 -2.13 59.62 23.85
CA THR A 6 -1.45 58.37 24.25
C THR A 6 -2.33 57.14 24.01
N SER A 7 -3.64 57.24 24.24
CA SER A 7 -4.57 56.13 24.02
C SER A 7 -4.76 55.78 22.54
N ASP A 8 -4.77 56.79 21.66
CA ASP A 8 -4.89 56.60 20.21
C ASP A 8 -3.58 56.06 19.61
N ALA A 9 -2.43 56.53 20.10
CA ALA A 9 -1.12 55.99 19.72
C ALA A 9 -0.99 54.50 20.11
N LEU A 10 -1.45 54.11 21.31
CA LEU A 10 -1.43 52.72 21.76
C LEU A 10 -2.38 51.81 20.95
N LYS A 11 -3.56 52.31 20.57
CA LYS A 11 -4.48 51.59 19.68
C LYS A 11 -3.89 51.38 18.29
N SER A 12 -3.27 52.42 17.72
CA SER A 12 -2.57 52.35 16.43
C SER A 12 -1.44 51.32 16.46
N ASN A 13 -0.63 51.33 17.53
CA ASN A 13 0.47 50.39 17.68
C ASN A 13 -0.01 48.93 17.82
N ARG A 14 -1.14 48.70 18.51
CA ARG A 14 -1.77 47.37 18.60
C ARG A 14 -2.30 46.92 17.24
N MET A 15 -2.98 47.80 16.50
CA MET A 15 -3.50 47.50 15.16
C MET A 15 -2.37 47.15 14.17
N ALA A 16 -1.24 47.87 14.23
CA ALA A 16 -0.07 47.58 13.41
C ALA A 16 0.56 46.21 13.74
N LEU A 17 0.65 45.85 15.03
CA LEU A 17 1.11 44.53 15.47
C LEU A 17 0.16 43.39 15.02
N TYR A 18 -1.16 43.60 15.11
CA TYR A 18 -2.13 42.62 14.60
C TYR A 18 -2.08 42.50 13.07
N GLY A 19 -1.88 43.61 12.36
CA GLY A 19 -1.68 43.63 10.90
C GLY A 19 -0.44 42.86 10.46
N GLN A 20 0.73 43.16 11.07
CA GLN A 20 1.98 42.43 10.81
C GLN A 20 1.88 40.94 11.21
N GLY A 21 1.24 40.63 12.33
CA GLY A 21 1.04 39.25 12.78
C GLY A 21 0.14 38.45 11.84
N ALA A 22 -0.95 39.06 11.34
CA ALA A 22 -1.85 38.43 10.39
C ALA A 22 -1.19 38.22 9.01
N GLU A 23 -0.44 39.21 8.51
CA GLU A 23 0.32 39.10 7.26
C GLU A 23 1.40 38.02 7.35
N THR A 24 2.14 37.95 8.46
CA THR A 24 3.18 36.93 8.68
C THR A 24 2.59 35.53 8.83
N TYR A 25 1.45 35.38 9.50
CA TYR A 25 0.75 34.10 9.64
C TYR A 25 0.15 33.64 8.31
N ALA A 26 -0.39 34.57 7.51
CA ALA A 26 -0.89 34.27 6.17
C ALA A 26 0.24 33.82 5.24
N VAL A 27 1.38 34.52 5.23
CA VAL A 27 2.56 34.16 4.43
C VAL A 27 3.22 32.87 4.91
N ALA A 28 3.31 32.64 6.22
CA ALA A 28 3.82 31.38 6.77
C ALA A 28 2.88 30.20 6.48
N ARG A 29 1.56 30.43 6.39
CA ARG A 29 0.61 29.39 6.00
C ARG A 29 0.62 29.14 4.49
N THR A 30 0.74 30.18 3.66
CA THR A 30 0.78 30.00 2.19
C THR A 30 2.11 29.45 1.69
N LEU A 31 3.24 29.83 2.29
CA LEU A 31 4.56 29.29 1.94
C LEU A 31 4.92 28.02 2.74
N GLY A 32 4.39 27.88 3.95
CA GLY A 32 4.65 26.72 4.80
C GLY A 32 3.70 25.55 4.56
N THR A 33 2.55 25.72 3.90
CA THR A 33 1.68 24.58 3.55
C THR A 33 2.36 23.53 2.67
N PRO A 34 3.04 23.86 1.55
CA PRO A 34 3.73 22.86 0.75
C PRO A 34 4.95 22.26 1.47
N VAL A 35 5.69 23.06 2.26
CA VAL A 35 6.86 22.59 3.02
C VAL A 35 6.46 21.70 4.21
N MET A 36 5.42 22.06 4.95
CA MET A 36 4.91 21.23 6.05
C MET A 36 4.22 19.96 5.56
N ALA A 37 3.53 20.00 4.42
CA ALA A 37 2.96 18.80 3.81
C ALA A 37 4.06 17.81 3.41
N SER A 38 5.14 18.29 2.79
CA SER A 38 6.28 17.45 2.39
C SER A 38 7.07 16.89 3.59
N VAL A 39 7.28 17.68 4.65
CA VAL A 39 7.90 17.18 5.89
C VAL A 39 7.02 16.14 6.59
N LYS A 40 5.71 16.37 6.67
CA LYS A 40 4.77 15.42 7.29
C LYS A 40 4.72 14.10 6.53
N GLN A 41 4.73 14.17 5.20
CA GLN A 41 4.72 12.99 4.34
C GLN A 41 6.04 12.19 4.43
N TYR A 42 7.18 12.87 4.47
CA TYR A 42 8.47 12.22 4.70
C TYR A 42 8.54 11.57 6.09
N SER A 43 8.03 12.26 7.12
CA SER A 43 7.96 11.74 8.48
C SER A 43 7.04 10.51 8.60
N SER A 44 5.89 10.49 7.93
CA SER A 44 4.99 9.34 7.95
C SER A 44 5.58 8.15 7.22
N PHE A 45 6.27 8.39 6.09
CA PHE A 45 6.96 7.34 5.35
C PHE A 45 8.07 6.69 6.17
N GLU A 46 8.96 7.48 6.76
CA GLU A 46 10.06 6.97 7.60
C GLU A 46 9.52 6.24 8.84
N SER A 47 8.43 6.73 9.45
CA SER A 47 7.78 6.06 10.57
C SER A 47 7.22 4.69 10.17
N GLN A 48 6.47 4.60 9.08
CA GLN A 48 5.89 3.34 8.60
C GLN A 48 6.99 2.34 8.20
N LEU A 49 8.02 2.81 7.50
CA LEU A 49 9.16 1.98 7.12
C LEU A 49 9.88 1.43 8.37
N ARG A 50 9.99 2.24 9.42
CA ARG A 50 10.56 1.83 10.71
C ARG A 50 9.68 0.83 11.46
N ASP A 51 8.37 0.96 11.40
CA ASP A 51 7.45 -0.03 11.99
C ASP A 51 7.58 -1.38 11.28
N ILE A 52 7.73 -1.38 9.95
CA ILE A 52 8.02 -2.58 9.16
C ILE A 52 9.40 -3.14 9.53
N SER A 53 10.39 -2.27 9.75
CA SER A 53 11.74 -2.62 10.22
C SER A 53 11.71 -3.40 11.53
N VAL A 54 10.95 -2.92 12.50
CA VAL A 54 10.76 -3.61 13.77
C VAL A 54 9.99 -4.92 13.60
N THR A 55 8.95 -4.94 12.76
CA THR A 55 8.11 -6.13 12.55
C THR A 55 8.87 -7.25 11.83
N GLY A 56 9.72 -6.89 10.87
CA GLY A 56 10.48 -7.81 10.03
C GLY A 56 11.91 -8.10 10.49
N ASP A 57 12.33 -7.54 11.64
CA ASP A 57 13.71 -7.58 12.14
C ASP A 57 14.73 -7.16 11.06
N LEU A 58 14.44 -6.03 10.39
CA LEU A 58 15.27 -5.49 9.30
C LEU A 58 16.56 -4.87 9.84
N ASP A 59 17.66 -5.10 9.13
CA ASP A 59 18.85 -4.28 9.27
C ASP A 59 18.70 -2.94 8.53
N ALA A 60 19.59 -1.99 8.85
CA ALA A 60 19.55 -0.65 8.26
C ALA A 60 19.72 -0.64 6.73
N LYS A 61 20.40 -1.64 6.14
CA LYS A 61 20.57 -1.76 4.68
C LYS A 61 19.29 -2.27 4.03
N GLN A 62 18.63 -3.25 4.65
CA GLN A 62 17.36 -3.79 4.18
C GLN A 62 16.25 -2.74 4.28
N GLU A 63 16.16 -2.01 5.39
CA GLU A 63 15.25 -0.87 5.57
C GLU A 63 15.44 0.18 4.45
N GLN A 64 16.70 0.58 4.20
CA GLN A 64 17.02 1.53 3.13
C GLN A 64 16.67 0.99 1.74
N ALA A 65 16.98 -0.29 1.47
CA ALA A 65 16.70 -0.92 0.18
C ALA A 65 15.20 -0.98 -0.12
N ILE A 66 14.38 -1.34 0.88
CA ILE A 66 12.91 -1.29 0.78
C ILE A 66 12.45 0.14 0.51
N GLY A 67 12.95 1.12 1.28
CA GLY A 67 12.57 2.51 1.09
C GLY A 67 12.87 3.04 -0.32
N ILE A 68 14.02 2.65 -0.90
CA ILE A 68 14.37 2.99 -2.29
C ILE A 68 13.44 2.28 -3.28
N ALA A 69 13.20 0.98 -3.10
CA ALA A 69 12.35 0.20 -3.99
C ALA A 69 10.92 0.76 -4.04
N ILE A 70 10.34 1.11 -2.89
CA ILE A 70 9.01 1.73 -2.78
C ILE A 70 8.96 3.04 -3.54
N ARG A 71 9.91 3.95 -3.29
CA ARG A 71 9.95 5.28 -3.95
C ARG A 71 10.09 5.15 -5.46
N GLN A 72 10.83 4.15 -5.95
CA GLN A 72 10.95 3.90 -7.38
C GLN A 72 9.68 3.28 -7.96
N ALA A 73 9.02 2.37 -7.23
CA ALA A 73 7.78 1.74 -7.66
C ALA A 73 6.63 2.76 -7.72
N SER A 74 6.49 3.64 -6.73
CA SER A 74 5.41 4.65 -6.68
C SER A 74 5.36 5.51 -7.94
N LEU A 75 6.54 5.91 -8.44
CA LEU A 75 6.68 6.69 -9.67
C LEU A 75 6.27 5.92 -10.94
N LYS A 76 6.34 4.59 -10.92
CA LYS A 76 6.05 3.74 -12.09
C LYS A 76 4.60 3.28 -12.15
N VAL A 77 4.01 3.02 -10.98
CA VAL A 77 2.76 2.25 -10.88
C VAL A 77 1.54 3.09 -10.52
N ASN A 78 1.69 4.41 -10.42
CA ASN A 78 0.62 5.35 -10.07
C ASN A 78 -0.06 5.03 -8.72
N GLN A 79 0.74 4.63 -7.74
CA GLN A 79 0.31 4.37 -6.37
C GLN A 79 1.10 5.26 -5.40
N LEU A 80 0.49 5.57 -4.26
CA LEU A 80 1.13 6.31 -3.19
C LEU A 80 2.23 5.47 -2.54
N GLN A 81 3.29 6.14 -2.06
CA GLN A 81 4.39 5.47 -1.35
C GLN A 81 3.89 4.74 -0.11
N GLU A 82 2.95 5.36 0.61
CA GLU A 82 2.33 4.81 1.83
C GLU A 82 1.56 3.53 1.52
N SER A 83 0.75 3.53 0.45
CA SER A 83 0.01 2.32 0.05
C SER A 83 0.94 1.18 -0.34
N LEU A 84 2.04 1.48 -1.03
CA LEU A 84 3.05 0.46 -1.36
C LEU A 84 3.79 -0.04 -0.11
N LEU A 85 4.06 0.85 0.86
CA LEU A 85 4.64 0.46 2.15
C LEU A 85 3.71 -0.49 2.90
N ASP A 86 2.42 -0.20 2.93
CA ASP A 86 1.42 -1.08 3.57
C ASP A 86 1.43 -2.47 2.94
N GLY A 87 1.47 -2.55 1.61
CA GLY A 87 1.52 -3.84 0.89
C GLY A 87 2.80 -4.64 1.15
N VAL A 88 3.97 -4.00 1.03
CA VAL A 88 5.27 -4.65 1.28
C VAL A 88 5.42 -5.00 2.76
N GLY A 89 4.99 -4.12 3.65
CA GLY A 89 4.97 -4.33 5.09
C GLY A 89 4.10 -5.50 5.49
N GLN A 90 2.93 -5.64 4.87
CA GLN A 90 2.05 -6.79 5.08
C GLN A 90 2.72 -8.10 4.65
N LEU A 91 3.44 -8.13 3.53
CA LEU A 91 4.20 -9.32 3.12
C LEU A 91 5.25 -9.72 4.15
N VAL A 92 5.99 -8.74 4.68
CA VAL A 92 7.00 -8.97 5.73
C VAL A 92 6.34 -9.45 7.02
N ALA A 93 5.20 -8.86 7.42
CA ALA A 93 4.44 -9.27 8.59
C ALA A 93 3.88 -10.70 8.46
N ASP A 94 3.51 -11.12 7.25
CA ASP A 94 3.10 -12.49 6.96
C ASP A 94 4.31 -13.46 6.95
N GLY A 95 5.54 -12.98 7.10
CA GLY A 95 6.76 -13.79 7.23
C GLY A 95 7.59 -13.91 5.95
N MET A 96 7.31 -13.08 4.92
CA MET A 96 8.13 -13.01 3.72
C MET A 96 9.48 -12.33 4.01
N ALA A 97 10.56 -12.86 3.44
CA ALA A 97 11.85 -12.22 3.51
C ALA A 97 11.79 -10.79 2.95
N PRO A 98 12.33 -9.78 3.66
CA PRO A 98 12.35 -8.37 3.27
C PRO A 98 12.72 -8.07 1.82
N GLU A 99 13.83 -8.64 1.35
CA GLU A 99 14.33 -8.42 -0.01
C GLU A 99 13.41 -9.04 -1.05
N GLN A 100 12.71 -10.11 -0.68
CA GLN A 100 11.72 -10.73 -1.53
C GLN A 100 10.43 -9.90 -1.56
N ALA A 101 9.98 -9.39 -0.42
CA ALA A 101 8.82 -8.51 -0.33
C ALA A 101 9.03 -7.23 -1.15
N ALA A 102 10.21 -6.62 -1.09
CA ALA A 102 10.58 -5.44 -1.86
C ALA A 102 10.47 -5.66 -3.39
N LYS A 103 10.79 -6.85 -3.89
CA LYS A 103 10.67 -7.19 -5.33
C LYS A 103 9.22 -7.19 -5.81
N PHE A 104 8.27 -7.42 -4.91
CA PHE A 104 6.85 -7.44 -5.24
C PHE A 104 6.19 -6.06 -5.19
N ALA A 105 6.88 -5.00 -4.78
CA ALA A 105 6.32 -3.64 -4.75
C ALA A 105 5.76 -3.18 -6.11
N ASP A 106 6.53 -3.40 -7.20
CA ASP A 106 6.11 -3.02 -8.56
C ASP A 106 4.91 -3.86 -9.03
N LEU A 107 4.91 -5.16 -8.71
CA LEU A 107 3.80 -6.06 -9.02
C LEU A 107 2.52 -5.62 -8.30
N LEU A 108 2.58 -5.48 -6.97
CA LEU A 108 1.46 -5.07 -6.13
C LEU A 108 0.88 -3.74 -6.62
N GLY A 109 1.74 -2.75 -6.88
CA GLY A 109 1.32 -1.46 -7.37
C GLY A 109 0.64 -1.51 -8.74
N LYS A 110 1.21 -2.26 -9.70
CA LYS A 110 0.59 -2.45 -11.03
C LYS A 110 -0.76 -3.14 -10.93
N THR A 111 -0.84 -4.21 -10.13
CA THR A 111 -2.08 -4.96 -9.94
C THR A 111 -3.14 -4.10 -9.24
N ALA A 112 -2.77 -3.32 -8.22
CA ALA A 112 -3.67 -2.39 -7.55
C ALA A 112 -4.21 -1.34 -8.53
N THR A 113 -3.36 -0.76 -9.37
CA THR A 113 -3.79 0.22 -10.39
C THR A 113 -4.69 -0.39 -11.46
N ALA A 114 -4.40 -1.62 -11.90
CA ALA A 114 -5.19 -2.30 -12.93
C ALA A 114 -6.55 -2.79 -12.42
N THR A 115 -6.59 -3.30 -11.19
CA THR A 115 -7.78 -3.99 -10.64
C THR A 115 -8.56 -3.15 -9.63
N LYS A 116 -7.98 -2.03 -9.16
CA LYS A 116 -8.48 -1.24 -8.03
C LYS A 116 -8.63 -2.03 -6.72
N ALA A 117 -7.91 -3.14 -6.58
CA ALA A 117 -7.90 -3.93 -5.35
C ALA A 117 -7.08 -3.23 -4.26
N ASP A 118 -7.41 -3.56 -3.00
CA ASP A 118 -6.68 -3.07 -1.83
C ASP A 118 -5.27 -3.68 -1.77
N MET A 119 -4.28 -2.88 -1.38
CA MET A 119 -2.89 -3.34 -1.35
C MET A 119 -2.67 -4.47 -0.35
N THR A 120 -3.39 -4.46 0.77
CA THR A 120 -3.33 -5.49 1.82
C THR A 120 -3.88 -6.82 1.30
N ASP A 121 -4.98 -6.77 0.56
CA ASP A 121 -5.59 -7.96 -0.05
C ASP A 121 -4.64 -8.57 -1.10
N LEU A 122 -4.04 -7.72 -1.94
CA LEU A 122 -3.05 -8.16 -2.92
C LEU A 122 -1.80 -8.73 -2.26
N ALA A 123 -1.31 -8.13 -1.17
CA ALA A 123 -0.18 -8.65 -0.41
C ALA A 123 -0.48 -10.05 0.16
N LYS A 124 -1.64 -10.24 0.80
CA LYS A 124 -2.08 -11.55 1.31
C LYS A 124 -2.18 -12.59 0.20
N MET A 125 -2.69 -12.21 -0.98
CA MET A 125 -2.74 -13.09 -2.13
C MET A 125 -1.35 -13.48 -2.62
N THR A 126 -0.46 -12.50 -2.78
CA THR A 126 0.94 -12.72 -3.16
C THR A 126 1.63 -13.66 -2.18
N TYR A 127 1.47 -13.44 -0.87
CA TYR A 127 2.03 -14.32 0.15
C TYR A 127 1.47 -15.74 0.04
N ALA A 128 0.15 -15.90 -0.07
CA ALA A 128 -0.48 -17.23 -0.19
C ALA A 128 -0.04 -17.98 -1.44
N PHE A 129 0.19 -17.29 -2.57
CA PHE A 129 0.75 -17.90 -3.77
C PHE A 129 2.24 -18.23 -3.61
N SER A 130 3.01 -17.34 -2.99
CA SER A 130 4.45 -17.53 -2.84
C SER A 130 4.79 -18.64 -1.85
N ASP A 131 4.16 -18.63 -0.68
CA ASP A 131 4.38 -19.60 0.39
C ASP A 131 3.86 -21.00 0.00
N ALA A 132 2.56 -21.10 -0.30
CA ALA A 132 1.95 -22.42 -0.51
C ALA A 132 2.22 -23.01 -1.90
N LEU A 133 2.35 -22.17 -2.94
CA LEU A 133 2.58 -22.66 -4.32
C LEU A 133 4.02 -22.51 -4.79
N ARG A 134 4.91 -21.97 -3.94
CA ARG A 134 6.35 -21.79 -4.19
C ARG A 134 6.64 -20.89 -5.39
N ILE A 135 5.77 -19.91 -5.63
CA ILE A 135 5.92 -18.96 -6.73
C ILE A 135 6.73 -17.76 -6.26
N THR A 136 7.96 -17.67 -6.74
CA THR A 136 8.89 -16.59 -6.35
C THR A 136 9.07 -15.55 -7.46
N ASP A 137 8.66 -15.86 -8.68
CA ASP A 137 8.79 -14.97 -9.83
C ASP A 137 7.62 -14.00 -9.94
N ALA A 138 7.93 -12.71 -10.10
CA ALA A 138 6.93 -11.66 -10.16
C ALA A 138 6.04 -11.75 -11.42
N LYS A 139 6.56 -12.24 -12.55
CA LYS A 139 5.76 -12.41 -13.78
C LYS A 139 4.81 -13.58 -13.64
N GLU A 140 5.22 -14.68 -13.00
CA GLU A 140 4.33 -15.80 -12.71
C GLU A 140 3.19 -15.39 -11.78
N LEU A 141 3.47 -14.58 -10.75
CA LEU A 141 2.43 -13.99 -9.91
C LEU A 141 1.56 -12.99 -10.67
N GLU A 142 2.12 -12.18 -11.56
CA GLU A 142 1.33 -11.27 -12.42
C GLU A 142 0.33 -12.04 -13.29
N GLN A 143 0.77 -13.14 -13.90
CA GLN A 143 -0.11 -14.04 -14.63
C GLN A 143 -1.16 -14.66 -13.72
N ALA A 144 -0.81 -15.04 -12.49
CA ALA A 144 -1.74 -15.56 -11.50
C ALA A 144 -2.84 -14.55 -11.15
N PHE A 145 -2.47 -13.30 -10.90
CA PHE A 145 -3.41 -12.21 -10.67
C PHE A 145 -4.29 -11.96 -11.89
N GLY A 146 -3.72 -11.96 -13.10
CA GLY A 146 -4.49 -11.80 -14.33
C GLY A 146 -5.55 -12.88 -14.50
N MET A 147 -5.20 -14.14 -14.25
CA MET A 147 -6.15 -15.26 -14.30
C MET A 147 -7.22 -15.14 -13.20
N ALA A 148 -6.81 -14.89 -11.96
CA ALA A 148 -7.72 -14.72 -10.83
C ALA A 148 -8.71 -13.57 -11.07
N ALA A 149 -8.23 -12.39 -11.51
CA ALA A 149 -9.04 -11.23 -11.84
C ALA A 149 -10.00 -11.49 -13.01
N THR A 150 -9.52 -12.21 -14.04
CA THR A 150 -10.36 -12.58 -15.19
C THR A 150 -11.55 -13.41 -14.76
N GLY A 151 -11.35 -14.46 -13.96
CA GLY A 151 -12.50 -15.27 -13.57
C GLY A 151 -13.23 -14.75 -12.32
N ALA A 152 -12.67 -13.82 -11.53
CA ALA A 152 -13.46 -13.00 -10.61
C ALA A 152 -14.54 -12.23 -11.38
N LYS A 153 -14.14 -11.60 -12.50
CA LYS A 153 -15.06 -10.90 -13.40
C LYS A 153 -16.10 -11.84 -14.03
N LEU A 154 -15.71 -13.05 -14.44
CA LEU A 154 -16.66 -14.03 -15.03
C LEU A 154 -17.63 -14.62 -13.99
N GLY A 155 -17.18 -14.80 -12.75
CA GLY A 155 -17.96 -15.37 -11.65
C GLY A 155 -18.71 -14.36 -10.80
N SER A 156 -18.74 -13.07 -11.19
CA SER A 156 -19.30 -11.96 -10.39
C SER A 156 -18.75 -11.88 -8.95
N PHE A 157 -17.45 -12.13 -8.79
CA PHE A 157 -16.75 -12.14 -7.49
C PHE A 157 -15.84 -10.92 -7.32
N GLU A 158 -15.71 -10.43 -6.09
CA GLU A 158 -14.71 -9.43 -5.73
C GLU A 158 -13.34 -10.07 -5.45
N LEU A 159 -12.25 -9.42 -5.86
CA LEU A 159 -10.89 -9.87 -5.58
C LEU A 159 -10.60 -10.02 -4.08
N ARG A 160 -11.21 -9.18 -3.24
CA ARG A 160 -11.13 -9.28 -1.79
C ARG A 160 -11.65 -10.61 -1.26
N ASP A 161 -12.76 -11.11 -1.80
CA ASP A 161 -13.33 -12.37 -1.35
C ASP A 161 -12.51 -13.57 -1.84
N MET A 162 -11.88 -13.43 -3.01
CA MET A 162 -10.82 -14.35 -3.43
C MET A 162 -9.65 -14.33 -2.45
N ALA A 163 -9.14 -13.15 -2.06
CA ALA A 163 -8.03 -13.04 -1.10
C ALA A 163 -8.32 -13.75 0.24
N LYS A 164 -9.56 -13.71 0.72
CA LYS A 164 -9.99 -14.44 1.92
C LYS A 164 -10.03 -15.96 1.72
N ALA A 165 -10.49 -16.42 0.56
CA ALA A 165 -10.60 -17.84 0.24
C ALA A 165 -9.27 -18.49 -0.18
N LEU A 166 -8.33 -17.68 -0.69
CA LEU A 166 -7.11 -18.13 -1.33
C LEU A 166 -6.21 -18.97 -0.43
N PRO A 167 -5.94 -18.62 0.85
CA PRO A 167 -5.08 -19.42 1.71
C PRO A 167 -5.59 -20.85 1.93
N GLY A 168 -6.91 -21.04 1.97
CA GLY A 168 -7.50 -22.38 2.06
C GLY A 168 -7.35 -23.18 0.77
N LEU A 169 -7.54 -22.53 -0.38
CA LEU A 169 -7.36 -23.14 -1.70
C LEU A 169 -5.90 -23.50 -1.95
N THR A 170 -4.95 -22.59 -1.72
CA THR A 170 -3.53 -22.85 -1.95
C THR A 170 -3.00 -23.96 -1.06
N LYS A 171 -3.43 -24.04 0.22
CA LYS A 171 -3.13 -25.17 1.09
C LYS A 171 -3.68 -26.50 0.58
N ALA A 172 -4.93 -26.51 0.08
CA ALA A 172 -5.53 -27.72 -0.47
C ALA A 172 -4.81 -28.21 -1.73
N PHE A 173 -4.30 -27.30 -2.55
CA PHE A 173 -3.51 -27.61 -3.75
C PHE A 173 -2.09 -28.09 -3.40
N ALA A 174 -1.42 -27.41 -2.47
CA ALA A 174 -0.12 -27.82 -1.95
C ALA A 174 -0.17 -29.23 -1.33
N ALA A 175 -1.23 -29.55 -0.57
CA ALA A 175 -1.46 -30.88 0.00
C ALA A 175 -1.59 -31.99 -1.05
N ARG A 176 -1.97 -31.64 -2.29
CA ARG A 176 -2.04 -32.56 -3.44
C ARG A 176 -0.77 -32.56 -4.30
N GLY A 177 0.27 -31.85 -3.87
CA GLY A 177 1.54 -31.73 -4.59
C GLY A 177 1.47 -30.84 -5.84
N ILE A 178 0.43 -30.00 -5.96
CA ILE A 178 0.25 -29.12 -7.12
C ILE A 178 0.85 -27.75 -6.77
N TYR A 179 1.91 -27.36 -7.48
CA TYR A 179 2.66 -26.12 -7.24
C TYR A 179 2.82 -25.30 -8.52
N GLY A 180 3.37 -24.08 -8.38
CA GLY A 180 3.75 -23.24 -9.51
C GLY A 180 2.57 -22.73 -10.34
N LYS A 181 2.87 -22.36 -11.59
CA LYS A 181 1.89 -21.86 -12.58
C LYS A 181 0.70 -22.80 -12.82
N ASP A 182 0.91 -24.11 -12.73
CA ASP A 182 -0.15 -25.10 -12.92
C ASP A 182 -1.14 -25.08 -11.74
N ALA A 183 -0.63 -24.90 -10.52
CA ALA A 183 -1.48 -24.70 -9.34
C ALA A 183 -2.28 -23.41 -9.43
N VAL A 184 -1.65 -22.32 -9.86
CA VAL A 184 -2.34 -21.03 -10.06
C VAL A 184 -3.46 -21.15 -11.08
N THR A 185 -3.19 -21.77 -12.22
CA THR A 185 -4.18 -21.95 -13.28
C THR A 185 -5.35 -22.77 -12.75
N GLN A 186 -5.06 -23.88 -12.06
CA GLN A 186 -6.10 -24.74 -11.50
C GLN A 186 -6.83 -24.11 -10.31
N ILE A 187 -6.19 -23.28 -9.48
CA ILE A 187 -6.84 -22.54 -8.40
C ILE A 187 -7.77 -21.48 -8.97
N ALA A 188 -7.31 -20.74 -9.99
CA ALA A 188 -8.15 -19.83 -10.75
C ALA A 188 -9.37 -20.60 -11.28
N THR A 189 -9.17 -21.68 -12.05
CA THR A 189 -10.26 -22.51 -12.56
C THR A 189 -11.17 -23.06 -11.47
N THR A 190 -10.63 -23.56 -10.36
CA THR A 190 -11.42 -24.17 -9.26
C THR A 190 -12.21 -23.13 -8.48
N ALA A 191 -11.63 -21.95 -8.25
CA ALA A 191 -12.36 -20.82 -7.69
C ALA A 191 -13.55 -20.45 -8.59
N PHE A 192 -13.41 -20.55 -9.91
CA PHE A 192 -14.51 -20.34 -10.87
C PHE A 192 -15.57 -21.45 -10.85
N VAL A 193 -15.17 -22.72 -10.73
CA VAL A 193 -16.14 -23.84 -10.69
C VAL A 193 -16.93 -23.82 -9.38
N LYS A 194 -16.28 -23.52 -8.25
CA LYS A 194 -16.97 -23.45 -6.95
C LYS A 194 -17.95 -22.29 -6.88
N SER A 195 -17.66 -21.16 -7.53
CA SER A 195 -18.59 -20.02 -7.63
C SER A 195 -19.74 -20.28 -8.60
N ALA A 196 -19.48 -20.91 -9.75
CA ALA A 196 -20.53 -21.34 -10.67
C ALA A 196 -21.50 -22.32 -9.99
N LEU A 197 -20.98 -23.21 -9.14
CA LEU A 197 -21.81 -24.14 -8.36
C LEU A 197 -22.61 -23.41 -7.26
N ALA A 198 -22.02 -22.42 -6.57
CA ALA A 198 -22.71 -21.64 -5.55
C ALA A 198 -23.82 -20.75 -6.12
N ALA A 199 -23.62 -20.19 -7.33
CA ALA A 199 -24.63 -19.40 -8.03
C ALA A 199 -25.73 -20.25 -8.69
N LEU A 200 -25.52 -21.56 -8.87
CA LEU A 200 -26.54 -22.49 -9.36
C LEU A 200 -27.41 -23.08 -8.24
N VAL A 201 -26.98 -22.95 -6.98
CA VAL A 201 -27.61 -23.52 -5.79
C VAL A 201 -28.25 -22.44 -4.90
N ALA A 202 -28.13 -21.17 -5.28
CA ALA A 202 -28.85 -20.02 -4.72
C ALA A 202 -29.97 -19.57 -5.66
#